data_AF-D7FP85-F1
#
_entry.id   AF-D7FP85-F1
#
_cell.length_a   1.000
_cell.length_b   1.000
_cell.length_c   1.000
_cell.angle_alpha   90.00
_cell.angle_beta   90.00
_cell.angle_gamma   90.00
#
_symmetry.space_group_name_H-M   'P 1'
#
loop_
_entity.id
_entity.type
_entity.pdbx_description
1 polymer ?
#
loop_
_entity_poly.entity_id
_entity_poly.type
_entity_poly.pdbx_seq_one_letter_code
_entity_poly.pdbx_strand_id
1 'polypeptide(L)'
;MKEFFDLKCRYEDMSPVLIPAGYTRDYIDGKITAGDQLKDVHTAFQNVMDESDVVVLEGTGHTAVGSVVDLNNAQVAKALNADMILVANGGLGSAYDELELNRGICEKYGIKVRGVVLNKVVPGKLQMVKEYFGKLLKSASWGGGCRRIHGAPEIQQAIAGARWGSSTPPPLQEELHPAVA
;
A
#
# COMPACT_ATOMS: atom_id res chain seq x y z
N MET A 1 -6.19 -16.49 -6.41
CA MET A 1 -6.62 -15.46 -5.41
C MET A 1 -8.09 -15.21 -5.55
N LYS A 2 -8.55 -14.88 -6.76
CA LYS A 2 -9.96 -14.76 -7.11
C LYS A 2 -10.81 -15.97 -6.68
N GLU A 3 -10.39 -17.18 -7.05
CA GLU A 3 -11.11 -18.44 -6.78
C GLU A 3 -11.09 -18.81 -5.31
N PHE A 4 -9.95 -18.57 -4.65
CA PHE A 4 -9.75 -18.91 -3.24
C PHE A 4 -10.62 -18.04 -2.32
N PHE A 5 -10.84 -16.77 -2.69
CA PHE A 5 -11.67 -15.82 -1.95
C PHE A 5 -13.05 -15.58 -2.58
N ASP A 6 -13.42 -16.35 -3.60
CA ASP A 6 -14.66 -16.20 -4.39
C ASP A 6 -14.97 -14.76 -4.86
N LEU A 7 -13.92 -14.04 -5.32
CA LEU A 7 -14.06 -12.67 -5.81
C LEU A 7 -14.75 -12.65 -7.19
N LYS A 8 -15.68 -11.71 -7.39
CA LYS A 8 -16.48 -11.60 -8.63
C LYS A 8 -15.86 -10.69 -9.70
N CYS A 9 -14.92 -9.83 -9.32
CA CYS A 9 -14.24 -8.90 -10.22
C CYS A 9 -13.45 -9.59 -11.36
N ARG A 10 -13.22 -8.89 -12.48
CA ARG A 10 -12.46 -9.42 -13.62
C ARG A 10 -10.97 -9.51 -13.30
N TYR A 11 -10.23 -10.43 -13.93
CA TYR A 11 -8.80 -10.61 -13.61
C TYR A 11 -7.98 -9.38 -14.00
N GLU A 12 -8.37 -8.71 -15.07
CA GLU A 12 -7.68 -7.52 -15.57
C GLU A 12 -7.81 -6.36 -14.56
N ASP A 13 -8.93 -6.28 -13.84
CA ASP A 13 -9.13 -5.27 -12.78
C ASP A 13 -8.35 -5.61 -11.49
N MET A 14 -7.92 -6.86 -11.30
CA MET A 14 -7.12 -7.25 -10.13
C MET A 14 -5.65 -6.87 -10.24
N SER A 15 -5.15 -6.61 -11.44
CA SER A 15 -3.75 -6.25 -11.70
C SER A 15 -3.65 -5.36 -12.95
N PRO A 16 -4.18 -4.13 -12.89
CA PRO A 16 -4.32 -3.26 -14.07
C PRO A 16 -3.00 -2.84 -14.72
N VAL A 17 -1.90 -2.83 -13.96
CA VAL A 17 -0.58 -2.49 -14.47
C VAL A 17 0.35 -3.69 -14.26
N LEU A 18 0.72 -4.33 -15.37
CA LEU A 18 1.71 -5.40 -15.40
C LEU A 18 3.03 -4.85 -15.93
N ILE A 19 4.13 -5.21 -15.27
CA ILE A 19 5.49 -4.79 -15.68
C ILE A 19 6.26 -6.02 -16.18
N PRO A 20 5.97 -6.52 -17.41
CA PRO A 20 6.72 -7.62 -18.01
C PRO A 20 8.14 -7.18 -18.39
N ALA A 21 8.97 -8.16 -18.78
CA ALA A 21 10.30 -7.88 -19.29
C ALA A 21 10.23 -6.93 -20.50
N GLY A 22 11.00 -5.83 -20.46
CA GLY A 22 11.00 -4.79 -21.49
C GLY A 22 10.15 -3.56 -21.15
N TYR A 23 9.13 -3.70 -20.31
CA TYR A 23 8.20 -2.61 -19.97
C TYR A 23 8.90 -1.36 -19.45
N THR A 24 9.86 -1.52 -18.55
CA THR A 24 10.64 -0.40 -18.00
C THR A 24 11.44 0.33 -19.08
N ARG A 25 11.96 -0.38 -20.09
CA ARG A 25 12.66 0.25 -21.22
C ARG A 25 11.68 1.00 -22.10
N ASP A 26 10.52 0.42 -22.38
CA ASP A 26 9.48 1.08 -23.17
C ASP A 26 8.93 2.34 -22.49
N TYR A 27 8.85 2.36 -21.15
CA TYR A 27 8.55 3.56 -20.37
C TYR A 27 9.63 4.64 -20.52
N ILE A 28 10.91 4.27 -20.35
CA ILE A 28 12.05 5.19 -20.50
C ILE A 28 12.12 5.75 -21.93
N ASP A 29 11.78 4.93 -22.94
CA ASP A 29 11.70 5.33 -24.34
C ASP A 29 10.45 6.20 -24.67
N GLY A 30 9.57 6.44 -23.71
CA GLY A 30 8.35 7.24 -23.88
C GLY A 30 7.21 6.54 -24.63
N LYS A 31 7.27 5.22 -24.82
CA LYS A 31 6.20 4.42 -25.45
C LYS A 31 5.04 4.15 -24.49
N ILE A 32 5.29 4.29 -23.19
CA ILE A 32 4.33 4.09 -22.09
C ILE A 32 4.42 5.32 -21.20
N THR A 33 3.29 5.86 -20.76
CA THR A 33 3.25 7.05 -19.91
C THR A 33 2.71 6.73 -18.51
N ALA A 34 3.06 7.54 -17.52
CA ALA A 34 2.49 7.40 -16.17
C ALA A 34 0.97 7.66 -16.16
N GLY A 35 0.50 8.56 -17.02
CA GLY A 35 -0.92 8.91 -17.14
C GLY A 35 -1.77 7.74 -17.62
N ASP A 36 -1.33 7.01 -18.65
CA ASP A 36 -2.05 5.84 -19.17
C ASP A 36 -2.15 4.75 -18.09
N GLN A 37 -1.03 4.46 -17.42
CA GLN A 37 -0.99 3.48 -16.33
C GLN A 37 -1.93 3.87 -15.18
N LEU A 38 -1.93 5.15 -14.80
CA LEU A 38 -2.79 5.64 -13.73
C LEU A 38 -4.27 5.57 -14.11
N LYS A 39 -4.61 5.84 -15.37
CA LYS A 39 -5.97 5.69 -15.89
C LYS A 39 -6.44 4.24 -15.82
N ASP A 40 -5.58 3.28 -16.15
CA ASP A 40 -5.90 1.85 -16.04
C ASP A 40 -6.15 1.46 -14.58
N VAL A 41 -5.32 1.96 -13.66
CA VAL A 41 -5.52 1.78 -12.20
C VAL A 41 -6.86 2.34 -11.74
N HIS A 42 -7.22 3.57 -12.11
CA HIS A 42 -8.49 4.17 -11.72
C HIS A 42 -9.69 3.40 -12.29
N THR A 43 -9.61 2.99 -13.56
CA THR A 43 -10.69 2.23 -14.21
C THR A 43 -10.92 0.90 -13.51
N ALA A 44 -9.84 0.16 -13.24
CA ALA A 44 -9.91 -1.11 -12.53
C ALA A 44 -10.42 -0.94 -11.09
N PHE A 45 -9.92 0.06 -10.36
CA PHE A 45 -10.38 0.34 -9.01
C PHE A 45 -11.87 0.65 -8.96
N GLN A 46 -12.38 1.46 -9.90
CA GLN A 46 -13.80 1.79 -9.97
C GLN A 46 -14.66 0.55 -10.24
N ASN A 47 -14.25 -0.29 -11.21
CA ASN A 47 -14.96 -1.54 -11.53
C ASN A 47 -15.06 -2.46 -10.30
N VAL A 48 -13.98 -2.58 -9.52
CA VAL A 48 -13.99 -3.39 -8.29
C VAL A 48 -14.81 -2.72 -7.18
N MET A 49 -14.71 -1.40 -7.03
CA MET A 49 -15.46 -0.65 -6.02
C MET A 49 -16.97 -0.74 -6.24
N ASP A 50 -17.44 -0.63 -7.48
CA ASP A 50 -18.88 -0.67 -7.81
C ASP A 50 -19.55 -1.99 -7.41
N GLU A 51 -18.77 -3.06 -7.28
CA GLU A 51 -19.23 -4.39 -6.90
C GLU A 51 -18.87 -4.78 -5.44
N SER A 52 -18.25 -3.89 -4.67
CA SER A 52 -17.67 -4.22 -3.36
C SER A 52 -18.01 -3.20 -2.27
N ASP A 53 -18.36 -3.68 -1.08
CA ASP A 53 -18.51 -2.81 0.11
C ASP A 53 -17.17 -2.23 0.59
N VAL A 54 -16.09 -3.00 0.40
CA VAL A 54 -14.72 -2.66 0.80
C VAL A 54 -13.74 -3.20 -0.23
N VAL A 55 -12.77 -2.38 -0.63
CA VAL A 55 -11.66 -2.80 -1.50
C VAL A 55 -10.36 -2.79 -0.71
N VAL A 56 -9.64 -3.90 -0.74
CA VAL A 56 -8.27 -4.00 -0.20
C VAL A 56 -7.30 -3.99 -1.37
N LEU A 57 -6.41 -2.99 -1.37
CA LEU A 57 -5.36 -2.84 -2.39
C LEU A 57 -4.08 -3.50 -1.88
N GLU A 58 -3.61 -4.53 -2.57
CA GLU A 58 -2.30 -5.13 -2.31
C GLU A 58 -1.25 -4.48 -3.23
N GLY A 59 -0.32 -3.74 -2.62
CA GLY A 59 0.88 -3.29 -3.32
C GLY A 59 1.92 -4.41 -3.41
N THR A 60 2.84 -4.31 -4.37
CA THR A 60 3.92 -5.29 -4.51
C THR A 60 5.17 -4.83 -3.77
N GLY A 61 5.71 -5.66 -2.88
CA GLY A 61 6.99 -5.39 -2.20
C GLY A 61 6.94 -4.16 -1.27
N HIS A 62 7.93 -3.27 -1.39
CA HIS A 62 8.04 -2.06 -0.57
C HIS A 62 7.31 -0.85 -1.22
N THR A 63 7.10 0.22 -0.46
CA THR A 63 6.31 1.40 -0.89
C THR A 63 6.84 2.09 -2.15
N ALA A 64 8.15 2.02 -2.40
CA ALA A 64 8.79 2.57 -3.61
C ALA A 64 8.81 1.65 -4.85
N VAL A 65 8.32 0.40 -4.80
CA VAL A 65 8.25 -0.45 -6.01
C VAL A 65 7.36 0.24 -7.04
N GLY A 66 7.82 0.30 -8.30
CA GLY A 66 7.18 1.06 -9.39
C GLY A 66 7.79 2.46 -9.64
N SER A 67 8.77 2.89 -8.84
CA SER A 67 9.34 4.25 -8.98
C SER A 67 10.06 4.51 -10.31
N VAL A 68 10.53 3.48 -11.03
CA VAL A 68 11.16 3.66 -12.35
C VAL A 68 10.14 4.04 -13.43
N VAL A 69 8.88 3.68 -13.24
CA VAL A 69 7.78 3.98 -14.17
C VAL A 69 6.85 5.08 -13.63
N ASP A 70 7.37 5.89 -12.70
CA ASP A 70 6.68 6.99 -11.98
C ASP A 70 5.31 6.65 -11.38
N LEU A 71 5.08 5.38 -11.07
CA LEU A 71 3.84 4.89 -10.50
C LEU A 71 4.12 3.87 -9.40
N ASN A 72 4.71 4.33 -8.29
CA ASN A 72 4.94 3.48 -7.13
C ASN A 72 3.68 3.27 -6.26
N ASN A 73 3.74 2.30 -5.35
CA ASN A 73 2.62 1.95 -4.48
C ASN A 73 2.07 3.16 -3.68
N ALA A 74 2.95 4.05 -3.19
CA ALA A 74 2.50 5.23 -2.45
C ALA A 74 1.83 6.28 -3.37
N GLN A 75 2.28 6.43 -4.61
CA GLN A 75 1.62 7.29 -5.60
C GLN A 75 0.24 6.74 -6.00
N VAL A 76 0.13 5.42 -6.19
CA VAL A 76 -1.16 4.76 -6.43
C VAL A 76 -2.11 4.99 -5.25
N ALA A 77 -1.63 4.78 -4.02
CA ALA A 77 -2.43 5.06 -2.82
C ALA A 77 -2.87 6.53 -2.76
N LYS A 78 -2.00 7.49 -3.11
CA LYS A 78 -2.34 8.92 -3.17
C LYS A 78 -3.46 9.17 -4.18
N ALA A 79 -3.30 8.66 -5.39
CA ALA A 79 -4.24 8.90 -6.48
C ALA A 79 -5.63 8.30 -6.20
N LEU A 80 -5.67 7.14 -5.55
CA LEU A 80 -6.90 6.49 -5.13
C LEU A 80 -7.44 7.01 -3.78
N ASN A 81 -6.76 7.97 -3.15
CA ASN A 81 -7.08 8.48 -1.81
C ASN A 81 -7.22 7.35 -0.77
N ALA A 82 -6.32 6.38 -0.85
CA ALA A 82 -6.27 5.21 0.01
C ALA A 82 -5.26 5.40 1.14
N ASP A 83 -5.69 5.03 2.35
CA ASP A 83 -4.81 4.85 3.50
C ASP A 83 -4.00 3.54 3.37
N MET A 84 -2.81 3.47 3.98
CA MET A 84 -1.95 2.27 3.93
C MET A 84 -1.80 1.58 5.29
N ILE A 85 -1.64 0.26 5.24
CA ILE A 85 -1.06 -0.55 6.32
C ILE A 85 0.31 -1.03 5.84
N LEU A 86 1.34 -0.87 6.66
CA LEU A 86 2.67 -1.41 6.33
C LEU A 86 2.84 -2.81 6.92
N VAL A 87 3.41 -3.73 6.15
CA VAL A 87 3.69 -5.09 6.59
C VAL A 87 5.19 -5.28 6.58
N ALA A 88 5.75 -5.76 7.69
CA ALA A 88 7.17 -6.12 7.80
C ALA A 88 7.31 -7.53 8.39
N ASN A 89 8.47 -8.16 8.16
CA ASN A 89 8.76 -9.43 8.81
C ASN A 89 9.06 -9.24 10.30
N GLY A 90 8.89 -10.32 11.06
CA GLY A 90 9.09 -10.34 12.50
C GLY A 90 10.53 -10.03 12.87
N GLY A 91 10.70 -9.10 13.80
CA GLY A 91 11.98 -8.58 14.26
C GLY A 91 11.70 -7.40 15.18
N LEU A 92 12.73 -6.87 15.85
CA LEU A 92 12.61 -5.61 16.59
C LEU A 92 13.30 -4.48 15.82
N GLY A 93 14.64 -4.52 15.74
CA GLY A 93 15.42 -3.53 15.00
C GLY A 93 15.17 -3.59 13.49
N SER A 94 15.46 -4.74 12.87
CA SER A 94 15.35 -4.90 11.41
C SER A 94 13.95 -4.57 10.85
N ALA A 95 12.91 -4.97 11.58
CA ALA A 95 11.53 -4.68 11.19
C ALA A 95 11.23 -3.17 11.31
N TYR A 96 11.75 -2.51 12.34
CA TYR A 96 11.56 -1.07 12.52
C TYR A 96 12.29 -0.28 11.45
N ASP A 97 13.53 -0.65 11.11
CA ASP A 97 14.31 -0.02 10.05
C ASP A 97 13.62 -0.15 8.69
N GLU A 98 13.11 -1.34 8.36
CA GLU A 98 12.32 -1.57 7.15
C GLU A 98 11.05 -0.69 7.13
N LEU A 99 10.33 -0.61 8.24
CA LEU A 99 9.13 0.21 8.34
C LEU A 99 9.43 1.70 8.21
N GLU A 100 10.52 2.22 8.80
CA GLU A 100 10.93 3.62 8.64
C GLU A 100 11.30 3.96 7.20
N LEU A 101 12.04 3.09 6.50
CA LEU A 101 12.35 3.28 5.09
C LEU A 101 11.07 3.37 4.24
N ASN A 102 10.11 2.47 4.49
CA ASN A 102 8.84 2.48 3.79
C ASN A 102 7.99 3.71 4.14
N ARG A 103 7.97 4.10 5.43
CA ARG A 103 7.24 5.26 5.96
C ARG A 103 7.72 6.55 5.34
N GLY A 104 9.03 6.72 5.10
CA GLY A 104 9.56 7.94 4.47
C GLY A 104 8.95 8.22 3.09
N ILE A 105 8.67 7.19 2.30
CA ILE A 105 7.96 7.33 1.02
C ILE A 105 6.49 7.66 1.23
N CYS A 106 5.83 7.04 2.21
CA CYS A 106 4.46 7.42 2.57
C CYS A 106 4.37 8.90 2.98
N GLU A 107 5.29 9.39 3.81
CA GLU A 107 5.37 10.80 4.21
C GLU A 107 5.58 11.73 3.02
N LYS A 108 6.51 11.38 2.12
CA LYS A 108 6.79 12.14 0.88
C LYS A 108 5.51 12.39 0.06
N TYR A 109 4.62 11.39 -0.01
CA TYR A 109 3.37 11.48 -0.77
C TYR A 109 2.13 11.81 0.08
N GLY A 110 2.30 12.13 1.37
CA GLY A 110 1.21 12.48 2.28
C GLY A 110 0.28 11.31 2.64
N ILE A 111 0.76 10.07 2.50
CA ILE A 111 -0.03 8.87 2.78
C ILE A 111 -0.14 8.63 4.27
N LYS A 112 -1.37 8.44 4.74
CA LYS A 112 -1.64 8.11 6.12
C LYS A 112 -1.46 6.61 6.36
N VAL A 113 -0.43 6.27 7.13
CA VAL A 113 -0.22 4.90 7.62
C VAL A 113 -1.12 4.65 8.83
N ARG A 114 -2.06 3.72 8.71
CA ARG A 114 -3.09 3.43 9.74
C ARG A 114 -2.64 2.40 10.77
N GLY A 115 -1.65 1.61 10.43
CA GLY A 115 -1.12 0.58 11.30
C GLY A 115 0.05 -0.14 10.65
N VAL A 116 0.67 -1.01 11.45
CA VAL A 116 1.68 -1.94 10.98
C VAL A 116 1.31 -3.36 11.35
N VAL A 117 1.71 -4.29 10.49
CA VAL A 117 1.60 -5.72 10.70
C VAL A 117 2.99 -6.31 10.74
N LEU A 118 3.29 -7.04 11.81
CA LEU A 118 4.51 -7.83 11.91
C LEU A 118 4.19 -9.27 11.60
N ASN A 119 4.57 -9.71 10.41
CA ASN A 119 4.34 -11.06 9.93
C ASN A 119 5.46 -12.00 10.37
N LYS A 120 5.20 -13.31 10.52
CA LYS A 120 6.22 -14.34 10.83
C LYS A 120 7.02 -14.06 12.12
N VAL A 121 6.40 -13.45 13.13
CA VAL A 121 7.02 -13.29 14.46
C VAL A 121 7.21 -14.68 15.09
N VAL A 122 8.43 -14.96 15.56
CA VAL A 122 8.72 -16.21 16.27
C VAL A 122 7.81 -16.31 17.50
N PRO A 123 7.07 -17.42 17.72
CA PRO A 123 6.06 -17.52 18.78
C PRO A 123 6.57 -17.12 20.17
N GLY A 124 7.76 -17.60 20.57
CA GLY A 124 8.38 -17.27 21.86
C GLY A 124 8.81 -15.80 22.02
N LYS A 125 8.79 -15.00 20.95
CA LYS A 125 9.12 -13.56 20.96
C LYS A 125 7.89 -12.68 20.78
N LEU A 126 6.70 -13.24 20.57
CA LEU A 126 5.50 -12.47 20.23
C LEU A 126 5.17 -11.40 21.27
N GLN A 127 5.19 -11.75 22.56
CA GLN A 127 4.87 -10.82 23.63
C GLN A 127 5.89 -9.67 23.73
N MET A 128 7.18 -10.00 23.66
CA MET A 128 8.26 -9.02 23.64
C MET A 128 8.09 -8.06 22.46
N VAL A 129 7.91 -8.61 21.25
CA VAL A 129 7.72 -7.79 20.05
C VAL A 129 6.51 -6.88 20.22
N LYS A 130 5.34 -7.42 20.60
CA LYS A 130 4.11 -6.63 20.82
C LYS A 130 4.32 -5.47 21.80
N GLU A 131 5.01 -5.71 22.91
CA GLU A 131 5.30 -4.70 23.91
C GLU A 131 6.25 -3.61 23.39
N TYR A 132 7.43 -4.01 22.89
CA TYR A 132 8.48 -3.06 22.51
C TYR A 132 8.14 -2.31 21.22
N PHE A 133 7.58 -2.99 20.21
CA PHE A 133 7.08 -2.29 19.02
C PHE A 133 5.94 -1.34 19.38
N GLY A 134 5.08 -1.70 20.34
CA GLY A 134 4.03 -0.80 20.84
C GLY A 134 4.60 0.47 21.47
N LYS A 135 5.78 0.40 22.10
CA LYS A 135 6.51 1.57 22.60
C LYS A 135 7.12 2.38 21.45
N LEU A 136 7.73 1.73 20.46
CA LEU A 136 8.34 2.38 19.30
C LEU A 136 7.31 3.18 18.49
N LEU A 137 6.15 2.60 18.19
CA LEU A 137 5.10 3.29 17.41
C LEU A 137 4.38 4.41 18.17
N LYS A 138 4.48 4.42 19.51
CA LYS A 138 3.97 5.53 20.34
C LYS A 138 4.95 6.70 20.42
N SER A 139 6.18 6.54 19.93
CA SER A 139 7.15 7.63 19.89
C SER A 139 6.72 8.74 18.92
N ALA A 140 7.32 9.92 19.07
CA ALA A 140 6.93 11.13 18.33
C ALA A 140 7.00 10.97 16.81
N SER A 141 7.82 10.04 16.27
CA SER A 141 8.01 9.84 14.83
C SER A 141 6.81 9.19 14.13
N TRP A 142 5.98 8.40 14.80
CA TRP A 142 4.85 7.70 14.16
C TRP A 142 3.48 8.38 14.35
N GLY A 143 3.43 9.47 15.14
CA GLY A 143 2.21 10.25 15.40
C GLY A 143 1.11 9.45 16.11
N GLY A 144 0.32 10.08 16.97
CA GLY A 144 -0.68 9.41 17.83
C GLY A 144 -1.83 8.64 17.12
N GLY A 145 -1.78 8.48 15.80
CA GLY A 145 -2.74 7.73 14.97
C GLY A 145 -2.42 6.24 14.80
N CYS A 146 -1.15 5.84 14.77
CA CYS A 146 -0.75 4.43 14.63
C CYS A 146 -0.82 3.72 16.00
N ARG A 147 -2.01 3.21 16.35
CA ARG A 147 -2.30 2.72 17.71
C ARG A 147 -2.29 1.21 17.88
N ARG A 148 -2.10 0.41 16.82
CA ARG A 148 -2.23 -1.05 16.92
C ARG A 148 -1.21 -1.81 16.08
N ILE A 149 -0.64 -2.84 16.71
CA ILE A 149 0.16 -3.90 16.09
C ILE A 149 -0.68 -5.16 16.16
N HIS A 150 -0.79 -5.84 15.04
CA HIS A 150 -1.48 -7.12 14.94
C HIS A 150 -0.50 -8.17 14.41
N GLY A 151 -0.36 -9.29 15.12
CA GLY A 151 0.26 -10.49 14.58
C GLY A 151 -0.70 -11.21 13.64
N ALA A 152 -0.20 -12.14 12.82
CA ALA A 152 -0.95 -12.78 11.72
C ALA A 152 -2.38 -13.26 12.06
N PRO A 153 -2.65 -13.89 13.22
CA PRO A 153 -4.02 -14.31 13.59
C PRO A 153 -4.94 -13.14 13.96
N GLU A 154 -4.38 -12.00 14.36
CA GLU A 154 -5.10 -10.83 14.88
C GLU A 154 -5.43 -9.81 13.77
N ILE A 155 -4.85 -9.96 12.57
CA ILE A 155 -5.05 -9.07 11.41
C ILE A 155 -6.49 -9.13 10.90
N GLN A 156 -7.08 -10.33 10.78
CA GLN A 156 -8.47 -10.47 10.29
C GLN A 156 -9.46 -9.74 11.22
N GLN A 157 -9.26 -9.81 12.53
CA GLN A 157 -10.07 -9.08 13.51
C GLN A 157 -9.78 -7.57 13.49
N ALA A 158 -8.55 -7.17 13.21
CA ALA A 158 -8.16 -5.77 13.10
C ALA A 158 -8.82 -5.07 11.90
N ILE A 159 -8.81 -5.73 10.74
CA ILE A 159 -9.39 -5.23 9.50
C ILE A 159 -10.92 -5.14 9.65
N ALA A 160 -11.55 -6.17 10.23
CA ALA A 160 -12.99 -6.18 10.50
C ALA A 160 -13.44 -5.14 11.54
N GLY A 161 -12.59 -4.82 12.53
CA GLY A 161 -12.89 -3.87 13.60
C GLY A 161 -12.43 -2.42 13.35
N ALA A 162 -11.80 -2.14 12.22
CA ALA A 162 -11.35 -0.80 11.86
C ALA A 162 -12.50 0.01 11.22
N ARG A 163 -12.68 1.26 11.66
CA ARG A 163 -13.55 2.22 10.96
C ARG A 163 -12.77 2.77 9.76
N TRP A 164 -13.03 2.22 8.60
CA TRP A 164 -12.57 2.72 7.31
C TRP A 164 -13.45 3.93 6.95
N GLY A 165 -12.83 5.07 6.64
CA GLY A 165 -13.59 6.23 6.16
C GLY A 165 -13.97 5.99 4.70
N SER A 166 -15.22 6.29 4.32
CA SER A 166 -15.63 6.33 2.93
C SER A 166 -15.09 7.62 2.30
N SER A 167 -13.98 7.55 1.58
CA SER A 167 -13.55 8.66 0.73
C SER A 167 -13.58 8.22 -0.71
N THR A 168 -14.45 8.86 -1.49
CA THR A 168 -14.46 8.76 -2.95
C THR A 168 -13.10 9.26 -3.46
N PRO A 169 -12.43 8.55 -4.39
CA PRO A 169 -11.20 9.04 -4.99
C PRO A 169 -11.46 10.38 -5.70
N PRO A 170 -10.54 11.35 -5.61
CA PRO A 170 -10.66 12.60 -6.35
C PRO A 170 -10.63 12.33 -7.86
N PRO A 171 -11.30 13.14 -8.69
CA PRO A 171 -11.19 13.02 -10.15
C PRO A 171 -9.74 13.18 -10.59
N LEU A 172 -9.34 12.41 -11.62
CA LEU A 172 -8.01 12.47 -12.25
C LEU A 172 -7.64 13.93 -12.56
N GLN A 173 -6.66 14.48 -11.83
CA GLN A 173 -6.00 15.73 -12.17
C GLN A 173 -4.68 15.38 -12.86
N GLU A 174 -4.51 15.80 -14.12
CA GLU A 174 -3.22 15.71 -14.81
C GLU A 174 -2.24 16.68 -14.14
N GLU A 175 -1.53 16.22 -13.10
CA GLU A 175 -0.31 16.91 -12.66
C GLU A 175 0.80 16.61 -13.67
N LEU A 176 0.84 17.42 -14.73
CA LEU A 176 1.99 17.55 -15.63
C LEU A 176 3.19 18.03 -14.81
N HIS A 177 3.99 17.11 -14.30
CA HIS A 177 5.36 17.45 -13.92
C HIS A 177 6.12 17.74 -15.23
N PRO A 178 6.68 18.96 -15.41
CA PRO A 178 7.51 19.22 -16.57
C PRO A 178 8.69 18.24 -16.53
N ALA A 179 8.92 17.55 -17.65
CA ALA A 179 10.11 16.74 -17.84
C ALA A 179 11.32 17.55 -17.42
N VAL A 180 12.14 17.00 -16.52
CA VAL A 180 13.41 17.60 -16.15
C VAL A 180 14.24 17.66 -17.44
N ALA A 181 14.46 18.89 -17.92
CA ALA A 181 15.24 19.21 -19.10
C ALA A 181 16.73 18.85 -18.92
#